data_AF-A0A800DUL0-F1
#
_entry.id   AF-A0A800DUL0-F1
#
_cell.length_a   1.000
_cell.length_b   1.000
_cell.length_c   1.000
_cell.angle_alpha   90.00
_cell.angle_beta   90.00
_cell.angle_gamma   90.00
#
_symmetry.space_group_name_H-M   'P 1'
#
loop_
_entity.id
_entity.type
_entity.pdbx_description
1 polymer ?
#
loop_
_entity_poly.entity_id
_entity_poly.type
_entity_poly.pdbx_seq_one_letter_code
_entity_poly.pdbx_strand_id
1 'polypeptide(L)'
;MEGERRKFPRLNINSPLCIADRFWAETVNLSEGGLSFIINEILVFSEIKGKVKLPNGNEIKVKFKPLWCKQLKDKFIYGASFVKLKEKTKNELREFLRTKTTRQVIERVPHDLKLDYDKNFAAKRREWLSRKIGINLNHIGYYSEGPRNMQGNIENLIGVCQVPLGIAGPLKIR
;
A
#
# COMPACT_ATOMS: atom_id res chain seq x y z
N MET A 1 -13.67 -2.38 10.47
CA MET A 1 -12.68 -1.31 10.21
C MET A 1 -12.55 -1.19 8.70
N GLU A 2 -13.14 -0.14 8.14
CA GLU A 2 -13.17 0.09 6.69
C GLU A 2 -11.76 0.52 6.27
N GLY A 3 -10.95 -0.43 5.82
CA GLY A 3 -9.62 -0.13 5.28
C GLY A 3 -9.80 0.78 4.08
N GLU A 4 -9.45 2.06 4.23
CA GLU A 4 -9.46 3.03 3.12
C GLU A 4 -8.64 2.47 1.96
N ARG A 5 -9.32 1.90 0.97
CA ARG A 5 -8.69 1.42 -0.26
C ARG A 5 -8.10 2.63 -0.95
N ARG A 6 -6.78 2.64 -1.10
CA ARG A 6 -6.05 3.71 -1.78
C ARG A 6 -6.59 3.87 -3.20
N LYS A 7 -7.23 5.01 -3.48
CA LYS A 7 -7.82 5.31 -4.81
C LYS A 7 -6.78 5.63 -5.89
N PHE A 8 -5.62 6.17 -5.51
CA PHE A 8 -4.59 6.62 -6.43
C PHE A 8 -3.23 5.99 -6.14
N PRO A 9 -2.49 5.52 -7.17
CA PRO A 9 -1.11 5.07 -7.00
C PRO A 9 -0.22 6.22 -6.52
N ARG A 10 0.72 5.91 -5.64
CA ARG A 10 1.70 6.86 -5.09
C ARG A 10 3.06 6.60 -5.74
N LEU A 11 3.71 7.65 -6.19
CA LEU A 11 5.08 7.64 -6.65
C LEU A 11 5.98 8.07 -5.50
N ASN A 12 7.05 7.31 -5.23
CA ASN A 12 8.07 7.76 -4.29
C ASN A 12 8.87 8.90 -4.91
N ILE A 13 8.92 10.03 -4.20
CA ILE A 13 9.66 11.22 -4.61
C ILE A 13 10.36 11.79 -3.37
N ASN A 14 11.57 12.32 -3.57
CA ASN A 14 12.38 12.97 -2.54
C ASN A 14 12.56 14.43 -2.91
N SER A 15 11.44 15.16 -2.87
CA SER A 15 11.33 16.51 -3.39
C SER A 15 11.09 17.51 -2.26
N PRO A 16 11.69 18.71 -2.29
CA PRO A 16 11.43 19.76 -1.32
C PRO A 16 9.95 20.19 -1.31
N LEU A 17 9.39 20.31 -0.11
CA LEU A 17 8.08 20.86 0.16
C LEU A 17 8.22 22.06 1.10
N CYS A 18 7.76 23.23 0.64
CA CYS A 18 7.62 24.41 1.49
C CYS A 18 6.18 24.49 2.00
N ILE A 19 5.98 24.57 3.31
CA ILE A 19 4.67 24.56 3.99
C ILE A 19 4.47 25.92 4.66
N ALA A 20 3.30 26.54 4.44
CA ALA A 20 2.96 27.88 4.93
C ALA A 20 4.05 28.95 4.68
N ASP A 21 4.79 28.80 3.58
CA ASP A 21 5.92 29.67 3.21
C ASP A 21 6.99 29.82 4.31
N ARG A 22 7.05 28.88 5.27
CA ARG A 22 7.91 28.95 6.47
C ARG A 22 8.66 27.66 6.74
N PHE A 23 8.00 26.52 6.61
CA PHE A 23 8.55 25.24 7.02
C PHE A 23 9.02 24.45 5.82
N TRP A 24 10.22 23.87 5.92
CA TRP A 24 10.77 23.00 4.89
C TRP A 24 10.65 21.54 5.30
N ALA A 25 10.07 20.75 4.42
CA ALA A 25 9.89 19.32 4.55
C ALA A 25 10.41 18.61 3.31
N GLU A 26 10.69 17.32 3.44
CA GLU A 26 11.00 16.45 2.30
C GLU A 26 9.80 15.57 2.01
N THR A 27 9.29 15.62 0.78
CA THR A 27 8.28 14.64 0.34
C THR A 27 8.88 13.24 0.32
N VAL A 28 8.06 12.23 0.60
CA VAL A 28 8.41 10.81 0.54
C VAL A 28 7.67 10.14 -0.61
N ASN A 29 6.39 10.48 -0.77
CA ASN A 29 5.59 10.02 -1.89
C ASN A 29 4.49 11.03 -2.23
N LEU A 30 4.01 10.93 -3.47
CA LEU A 30 3.02 11.81 -4.06
C LEU A 30 2.05 11.01 -4.93
N SER A 31 0.76 11.32 -4.85
CA SER A 31 -0.28 10.82 -5.76
C SER A 31 -1.21 11.95 -6.18
N GLU A 32 -2.17 11.67 -7.07
CA GLU A 32 -3.22 12.64 -7.42
C GLU A 32 -4.06 13.09 -6.22
N GLY A 33 -4.13 12.29 -5.16
CA GLY A 33 -5.00 12.54 -4.00
C GLY A 33 -4.30 13.12 -2.78
N GLY A 34 -2.98 13.12 -2.73
CA GLY A 34 -2.24 13.59 -1.56
C GLY A 34 -0.76 13.29 -1.61
N LEU A 35 -0.09 13.52 -0.49
CA LEU A 35 1.34 13.25 -0.33
C LEU A 35 1.65 12.71 1.06
N SER A 36 2.87 12.24 1.25
CA SER A 36 3.48 12.17 2.57
C SER A 36 4.81 12.89 2.58
N PHE A 37 5.17 13.44 3.73
CA PHE A 37 6.40 14.22 3.90
C PHE A 37 6.98 14.02 5.30
N ILE A 38 8.30 14.23 5.41
CA ILE A 38 9.06 14.20 6.65
C ILE A 38 9.52 15.62 6.99
N ILE A 39 9.41 15.97 8.27
CA ILE A 39 9.83 17.26 8.82
C ILE A 39 10.40 17.07 10.24
N ASN A 40 11.27 17.97 10.67
CA ASN A 40 11.90 17.90 12.01
C ASN A 40 11.05 18.54 13.12
N GLU A 41 9.90 19.13 12.77
CA GLU A 41 9.09 19.93 13.68
C GLU A 41 7.65 19.39 13.69
N ILE A 42 6.97 19.50 14.84
CA ILE A 42 5.55 19.16 14.92
C ILE A 42 4.75 20.28 14.26
N LEU A 43 3.91 19.89 13.31
CA LEU A 43 2.94 20.78 12.70
C LEU A 43 1.53 20.49 13.22
N VAL A 44 0.82 21.54 13.64
CA VAL A 44 -0.58 21.49 14.08
C VAL A 44 -1.40 22.43 13.20
N PHE A 45 -2.20 21.85 12.29
CA PHE A 45 -3.04 22.59 11.37
C PHE A 45 -4.22 21.72 10.89
N SER A 46 -5.35 22.35 10.59
CA SER A 46 -6.49 21.67 9.96
C SER A 46 -6.33 21.58 8.45
N GLU A 47 -5.85 22.66 7.83
CA GLU A 47 -5.62 22.77 6.39
C GLU A 47 -4.53 23.81 6.11
N ILE A 48 -3.56 23.48 5.27
CA ILE A 48 -2.39 24.33 5.02
C ILE A 48 -2.04 24.38 3.54
N LYS A 49 -1.47 25.50 3.11
CA LYS A 49 -0.91 25.64 1.76
C LYS A 49 0.53 25.15 1.77
N GLY A 50 0.94 24.52 0.67
CA GLY A 50 2.32 24.19 0.42
C GLY A 50 2.69 24.26 -1.05
N LYS A 51 3.99 24.26 -1.31
CA LYS A 51 4.60 24.27 -2.63
C LYS A 51 5.53 23.06 -2.74
N VAL A 52 5.21 22.13 -3.63
CA VAL A 52 6.07 20.95 -3.88
C VAL A 52 6.88 21.23 -5.13
N LYS A 53 8.22 21.15 -5.02
CA LYS A 53 9.12 21.19 -6.18
C LYS A 53 9.22 19.80 -6.79
N LEU A 54 8.61 19.60 -7.94
CA LEU A 54 8.67 18.34 -8.67
C LEU A 54 10.08 18.10 -9.23
N PRO A 55 10.53 16.84 -9.35
CA PRO A 55 11.83 16.48 -9.93
C PRO A 55 12.06 16.96 -11.37
N ASN A 56 11.00 17.30 -12.11
CA ASN A 56 11.11 17.87 -13.46
C ASN A 56 11.37 19.40 -13.45
N GLY A 57 11.56 20.00 -12.28
CA GLY A 57 11.79 21.44 -12.10
C GLY A 57 10.53 22.26 -11.88
N ASN A 58 9.34 21.72 -12.15
CA ASN A 58 8.08 22.44 -11.96
C ASN A 58 7.72 22.56 -10.48
N GLU A 59 7.02 23.63 -10.10
CA GLU A 59 6.49 23.81 -8.75
C GLU A 59 4.96 23.74 -8.75
N ILE A 60 4.39 22.87 -7.93
CA ILE A 60 2.94 22.76 -7.75
C ILE A 60 2.49 23.38 -6.43
N LYS A 61 1.52 24.29 -6.52
CA LYS A 61 0.87 24.89 -5.35
C LYS A 61 -0.30 24.02 -4.93
N VAL A 62 -0.26 23.53 -3.71
CA VAL A 62 -1.24 22.58 -3.16
C VAL A 62 -1.80 23.10 -1.84
N LYS A 63 -3.05 22.75 -1.56
CA LYS A 63 -3.64 22.90 -0.23
C LYS A 63 -3.94 21.50 0.27
N PHE A 64 -3.61 21.20 1.52
CA PHE A 64 -3.77 19.86 2.06
C PHE A 64 -4.12 19.88 3.54
N LYS A 65 -4.76 18.81 4.00
CA LYS A 65 -5.04 18.55 5.40
C LYS A 65 -4.29 17.30 5.86
N PRO A 66 -3.79 17.27 7.11
CA PRO A 66 -3.15 16.08 7.63
C PRO A 66 -4.22 15.00 7.85
N LEU A 67 -3.89 13.76 7.51
CA LEU A 67 -4.70 12.58 7.80
C LEU A 67 -4.16 11.83 9.02
N TRP A 68 -2.83 11.74 9.12
CA TRP A 68 -2.13 11.10 10.23
C TRP A 68 -0.71 11.67 10.36
N CYS A 69 -0.14 11.52 11.55
CA CYS A 69 1.25 11.84 11.88
C CYS A 69 1.86 10.66 12.66
N LYS A 70 3.12 10.33 12.39
CA LYS A 70 3.90 9.36 13.15
C LYS A 70 5.27 9.95 13.48
N GLN A 71 5.72 9.77 14.72
CA GLN A 71 7.08 10.15 15.12
C GLN A 71 8.09 9.06 14.70
N LEU A 72 9.22 9.50 14.17
CA LEU A 72 10.36 8.70 13.73
C LEU A 72 11.61 9.22 14.44
N LYS A 73 11.93 8.68 15.62
CA LYS A 73 13.04 9.17 16.46
C LYS A 73 12.96 10.70 16.68
N ASP A 74 13.75 11.45 15.94
CA ASP A 74 13.92 12.91 15.94
C ASP A 74 13.08 13.66 14.88
N LYS A 75 12.31 12.94 14.06
CA LYS A 75 11.52 13.50 12.95
C LYS A 75 10.06 13.11 13.02
N PHE A 76 9.23 13.77 12.22
CA PHE A 76 7.81 13.48 12.07
C PHE A 76 7.49 13.19 10.61
N ILE A 77 6.77 12.10 10.37
CA ILE A 77 6.21 11.78 9.06
C ILE A 77 4.71 12.04 9.06
N TYR A 78 4.25 12.81 8.09
CA TYR A 78 2.85 13.15 7.90
C TYR A 78 2.32 12.51 6.62
N GLY A 79 1.11 11.96 6.69
CA GLY A 79 0.29 11.68 5.51
C GLY A 79 -0.77 12.77 5.38
N ALA A 80 -0.90 13.35 4.19
CA ALA A 80 -1.84 14.44 3.94
C ALA A 80 -2.65 14.21 2.65
N SER A 81 -3.91 14.63 2.66
CA SER A 81 -4.78 14.64 1.47
C SER A 81 -4.90 16.04 0.90
N PHE A 82 -4.89 16.15 -0.41
CA PHE A 82 -5.15 17.43 -1.06
C PHE A 82 -6.60 17.90 -0.85
N VAL A 83 -6.77 19.18 -0.58
CA VAL A 83 -8.06 19.86 -0.51
C VAL A 83 -8.23 20.65 -1.79
N LYS A 84 -9.23 20.28 -2.59
CA LYS A 84 -9.66 20.97 -3.83
C LYS A 84 -8.48 21.46 -4.70
N LEU A 85 -7.89 20.55 -5.48
CA LEU A 85 -6.88 20.92 -6.48
C LEU A 85 -7.53 21.66 -7.66
N LYS A 86 -6.85 22.69 -8.16
CA LYS A 86 -7.21 23.33 -9.44
C LYS A 86 -6.95 22.35 -10.58
N GLU A 87 -7.78 22.38 -11.63
CA GLU A 87 -7.67 21.42 -12.75
C GLU A 87 -6.31 21.52 -13.46
N LYS A 88 -5.75 22.72 -13.59
CA LYS A 88 -4.38 22.93 -14.11
C LYS A 88 -3.34 22.15 -13.30
N THR A 89 -3.34 22.30 -11.98
CA THR A 89 -2.40 21.60 -11.08
C THR A 89 -2.61 20.10 -11.09
N LYS A 90 -3.86 19.65 -11.21
CA LYS A 90 -4.21 18.22 -11.33
C LYS A 90 -3.67 17.64 -12.63
N ASN A 91 -3.76 18.37 -13.74
CA ASN A 91 -3.21 17.94 -15.03
C ASN A 91 -1.68 17.89 -15.01
N GLU A 92 -1.01 18.91 -14.47
CA GLU A 92 0.46 18.91 -14.28
C GLU A 92 0.91 17.73 -13.42
N LEU A 93 0.19 17.46 -12.33
CA LEU A 93 0.46 16.33 -11.44
C LEU A 93 0.25 14.99 -12.15
N ARG A 94 -0.83 14.84 -12.94
CA ARG A 94 -1.08 13.64 -13.76
C ARG A 94 -0.01 13.41 -14.79
N GLU A 95 0.44 14.46 -15.48
CA GLU A 95 1.52 14.37 -16.45
C GLU A 95 2.84 13.93 -15.81
N PHE A 96 3.18 14.54 -14.68
CA PHE A 96 4.36 14.16 -13.90
C PHE A 96 4.27 12.70 -13.41
N LEU A 97 3.13 12.31 -12.84
CA LEU A 97 2.92 10.94 -12.38
C LEU A 97 2.97 9.95 -13.56
N ARG A 98 2.43 10.29 -14.73
CA ARG A 98 2.48 9.42 -15.92
C ARG A 98 3.90 9.22 -16.46
N THR A 99 4.72 10.26 -16.46
CA THR A 99 6.10 10.21 -16.99
C THR A 99 7.06 9.41 -16.11
N LYS A 100 6.95 9.53 -14.79
CA LYS A 100 7.74 8.76 -13.81
C LYS A 100 7.16 7.39 -13.51
N THR A 101 5.85 7.21 -13.72
CA THR A 101 5.26 5.88 -13.90
C THR A 101 5.60 5.42 -15.32
N THR A 102 6.89 5.26 -15.63
CA THR A 102 7.26 4.05 -16.40
C THR A 102 6.51 2.95 -15.66
N ARG A 103 5.52 2.31 -16.30
CA ARG A 103 4.79 1.20 -15.69
C ARG A 103 5.88 0.24 -15.23
N GLN A 104 6.30 0.32 -13.97
CA GLN A 104 6.68 -0.88 -13.25
C GLN A 104 5.40 -1.68 -13.39
N VAL A 105 5.41 -2.62 -14.32
CA VAL A 105 4.35 -3.60 -14.46
C VAL A 105 4.45 -4.34 -13.14
N ILE A 106 3.74 -3.83 -12.13
CA ILE A 106 3.61 -4.50 -10.86
C ILE A 106 2.89 -5.78 -11.25
N GLU A 107 3.66 -6.85 -11.34
CA GLU A 107 3.11 -8.16 -11.64
C GLU A 107 2.17 -8.51 -10.51
N ARG A 108 0.88 -8.41 -10.80
CA ARG A 108 -0.17 -8.61 -9.80
C ARG A 108 -0.28 -10.10 -9.48
N VAL A 109 -0.74 -10.38 -8.26
CA VAL A 109 -1.18 -11.73 -7.90
C VAL A 109 -2.26 -12.16 -8.91
N PRO A 110 -2.18 -13.38 -9.48
CA PRO A 110 -3.22 -13.90 -10.35
C PRO A 110 -4.60 -13.76 -9.69
N HIS A 111 -5.56 -13.23 -10.44
CA HIS A 111 -6.93 -13.00 -9.99
C HIS A 111 -7.93 -13.28 -11.11
N ASP A 112 -9.04 -13.92 -10.78
CA ASP A 112 -10.18 -14.24 -11.65
C ASP A 112 -11.48 -14.13 -10.84
N LEU A 113 -12.39 -13.26 -11.30
CA LEU A 113 -13.63 -12.97 -10.57
C LEU A 113 -14.54 -14.18 -10.32
N LYS A 114 -14.47 -15.21 -11.17
CA LYS A 114 -15.34 -16.40 -11.08
C LYS A 114 -14.63 -17.59 -10.46
N LEU A 115 -13.33 -17.74 -10.73
CA LEU A 115 -12.56 -18.95 -10.41
C LEU A 115 -11.64 -18.78 -9.19
N ASP A 116 -11.60 -17.59 -8.59
CA ASP A 116 -10.66 -17.23 -7.52
C ASP A 116 -10.61 -18.20 -6.33
N TYR A 117 -11.72 -18.89 -6.07
CA TYR A 117 -11.91 -19.87 -5.01
C TYR A 117 -12.18 -21.27 -5.57
N ASP A 118 -11.55 -21.61 -6.70
CA ASP A 118 -11.45 -22.98 -7.18
C ASP A 118 -10.04 -23.55 -6.88
N LYS A 119 -9.95 -24.86 -6.68
CA LYS A 119 -8.68 -25.55 -6.34
C LYS A 119 -7.57 -25.25 -7.37
N ASN A 120 -7.92 -25.21 -8.65
CA ASN A 120 -6.99 -24.91 -9.75
C ASN A 120 -6.45 -23.49 -9.67
N PHE A 121 -7.26 -22.52 -9.25
CA PHE A 121 -6.83 -21.14 -9.16
C PHE A 121 -5.92 -20.90 -7.95
N ALA A 122 -6.22 -21.54 -6.82
CA ALA A 122 -5.32 -21.58 -5.68
C ALA A 122 -3.96 -22.21 -6.05
N ALA A 123 -3.96 -23.27 -6.88
CA ALA A 123 -2.72 -23.86 -7.40
C ALA A 123 -1.95 -22.89 -8.31
N LYS A 124 -2.63 -22.18 -9.22
CA LYS A 124 -2.03 -21.16 -10.09
C LYS A 124 -1.37 -20.03 -9.32
N ARG A 125 -2.01 -19.53 -8.25
CA ARG A 125 -1.42 -18.52 -7.36
C ARG A 125 -0.21 -19.05 -6.61
N ARG A 126 -0.28 -20.29 -6.11
CA ARG A 126 0.83 -20.95 -5.42
C ARG A 126 2.03 -21.13 -6.35
N GLU A 127 1.83 -21.60 -7.58
CA GLU A 127 2.89 -21.72 -8.59
C GLU A 127 3.50 -20.36 -8.93
N TRP A 128 2.65 -19.34 -9.14
CA TRP A 128 3.10 -17.97 -9.35
C TRP A 128 3.99 -17.47 -8.19
N LEU A 129 3.57 -17.70 -6.94
CA LEU A 129 4.34 -17.30 -5.76
C LEU A 129 5.65 -18.09 -5.64
N SER A 130 5.62 -19.42 -5.85
CA SER A 130 6.82 -20.26 -5.84
C SER A 130 7.88 -19.76 -6.83
N ARG A 131 7.49 -19.40 -8.06
CA ARG A 131 8.40 -18.81 -9.06
C ARG A 131 8.95 -17.46 -8.63
N LYS A 132 8.14 -16.65 -7.95
CA LYS A 132 8.55 -15.32 -7.48
C LYS A 132 9.60 -15.37 -6.38
N ILE A 133 9.50 -16.34 -5.47
CA ILE A 133 10.37 -16.43 -4.29
C ILE A 133 11.48 -17.48 -4.44
N GLY A 134 11.45 -18.31 -5.49
CA GLY A 134 12.42 -19.38 -5.71
C GLY A 134 12.33 -20.55 -4.73
N ILE A 135 11.17 -20.74 -4.08
CA ILE A 135 10.93 -21.78 -3.07
C ILE A 135 9.73 -22.62 -3.48
N ASN A 136 9.82 -23.94 -3.29
CA ASN A 136 8.70 -24.84 -3.54
C ASN A 136 7.74 -24.88 -2.35
N LEU A 137 6.44 -24.71 -2.60
CA LEU A 137 5.36 -24.66 -1.61
C LEU A 137 4.55 -25.97 -1.53
N ASN A 138 5.22 -27.13 -1.64
CA ASN A 138 4.58 -28.45 -1.68
C ASN A 138 3.57 -28.67 -0.54
N HIS A 139 3.95 -28.36 0.71
CA HIS A 139 3.11 -28.64 1.89
C HIS A 139 1.95 -27.67 2.09
N ILE A 140 1.90 -26.58 1.33
CA ILE A 140 0.83 -25.58 1.42
C ILE A 140 -0.41 -26.02 0.62
N GLY A 141 -0.22 -26.80 -0.44
CA GLY A 141 -1.28 -27.19 -1.37
C GLY A 141 -2.24 -28.27 -0.88
N TYR A 142 -1.98 -28.86 0.29
CA TYR A 142 -2.79 -29.93 0.86
C TYR A 142 -3.71 -29.39 1.94
N TYR A 143 -5.01 -29.47 1.70
CA TYR A 143 -6.04 -29.02 2.64
C TYR A 143 -7.32 -29.82 2.43
N SER A 144 -8.02 -30.09 3.53
CA SER A 144 -9.27 -30.87 3.53
C SER A 144 -10.48 -30.03 3.14
N GLU A 145 -10.47 -28.74 3.50
CA GLU A 145 -11.57 -27.82 3.27
C GLU A 145 -11.56 -27.23 1.85
N GLY A 146 -12.73 -27.17 1.22
CA GLY A 146 -12.86 -26.59 -0.12
C GLY A 146 -12.49 -25.10 -0.16
N PRO A 147 -11.81 -24.61 -1.21
CA PRO A 147 -11.47 -23.19 -1.35
C PRO A 147 -12.65 -22.22 -1.22
N ARG A 148 -13.86 -22.63 -1.60
CA ARG A 148 -15.09 -21.83 -1.47
C ARG A 148 -15.44 -21.50 -0.02
N ASN A 149 -15.14 -22.39 0.94
CA ASN A 149 -15.38 -22.15 2.37
C ASN A 149 -14.46 -21.05 2.92
N MET A 150 -13.38 -20.72 2.20
CA MET A 150 -12.42 -19.68 2.57
C MET A 150 -12.75 -18.32 1.93
N GLN A 151 -13.82 -18.24 1.13
CA GLN A 151 -14.25 -17.01 0.48
C GLN A 151 -14.64 -15.93 1.50
N GLY A 152 -14.12 -14.72 1.30
CA GLY A 152 -14.31 -13.60 2.21
C GLY A 152 -13.35 -13.60 3.41
N ASN A 153 -12.81 -14.75 3.78
CA ASN A 153 -11.81 -14.88 4.85
C ASN A 153 -10.37 -14.75 4.33
N ILE A 154 -10.09 -15.26 3.12
CA ILE A 154 -8.75 -15.28 2.52
C ILE A 154 -8.80 -14.66 1.13
N GLU A 155 -8.26 -13.44 0.96
CA GLU A 155 -8.35 -12.69 -0.30
C GLU A 155 -7.62 -13.34 -1.49
N ASN A 156 -6.47 -13.97 -1.24
CA ASN A 156 -5.63 -14.60 -2.27
C ASN A 156 -5.21 -16.01 -1.85
N LEU A 157 -6.15 -16.94 -1.84
CA LEU A 157 -5.90 -18.30 -1.38
C LEU A 157 -4.79 -18.99 -2.20
N ILE A 158 -3.77 -19.50 -1.50
CA ILE A 158 -2.71 -20.36 -2.04
C ILE A 158 -2.69 -21.75 -1.40
N GLY A 159 -3.46 -21.95 -0.33
CA GLY A 159 -3.49 -23.17 0.48
C GLY A 159 -3.53 -22.84 1.98
N VAL A 160 -3.00 -23.73 2.83
CA VAL A 160 -3.08 -23.61 4.29
C VAL A 160 -1.73 -23.87 4.96
N CYS A 161 -1.57 -23.40 6.19
CA CYS A 161 -0.49 -23.84 7.08
C CYS A 161 -0.93 -25.10 7.84
N GLN A 162 -0.02 -26.03 8.04
CA GLN A 162 -0.28 -27.25 8.82
C GLN A 162 0.08 -27.01 10.29
N VAL A 163 -0.82 -27.36 11.20
CA VAL A 163 -0.55 -27.34 12.65
C VAL A 163 -0.33 -28.78 13.10
N PRO A 164 0.87 -29.16 13.57
CA PRO A 164 1.10 -30.48 14.12
C PRO A 164 0.22 -30.70 15.35
N LEU A 165 -0.46 -31.84 15.39
CA LEU A 165 -1.29 -32.25 16.51
C LEU A 165 -0.81 -33.61 16.99
N GLY A 166 -0.87 -33.81 18.30
CA GLY A 166 -0.52 -35.07 18.95
C GLY A 166 -1.52 -35.38 20.05
N ILE A 167 -1.66 -36.66 20.37
CA ILE A 167 -2.46 -37.13 21.50
C ILE A 167 -1.49 -37.54 22.59
N ALA A 168 -1.66 -37.01 23.80
CA ALA A 168 -1.01 -37.58 24.98
C ALA A 168 -1.81 -38.81 25.43
N GLY A 169 -1.09 -39.92 25.65
CA GLY A 169 -1.67 -41.24 25.95
C GLY A 169 -2.55 -41.28 27.19
N PRO A 170 -3.20 -42.43 27.45
CA PRO A 170 -4.27 -42.50 28.44
C PRO A 170 -3.74 -42.19 29.84
N LEU A 171 -4.24 -41.08 30.40
CA LEU A 171 -4.05 -40.77 31.81
C LEU A 171 -4.92 -41.72 32.63
N LYS A 172 -4.29 -42.58 33.44
CA LYS A 172 -5.00 -43.37 34.43
C LYS A 172 -5.50 -42.45 35.54
N ILE A 173 -6.78 -42.08 35.48
CA ILE A 173 -7.45 -41.38 36.58
C ILE A 173 -7.73 -42.43 37.65
N ARG A 174 -7.27 -42.16 38.89
CA ARG A 174 -7.58 -42.97 40.08
C ARG A 174 -8.77 -42.38 40.79
#